data_AF-A0A183U9G9-F1
#
_entry.id   AF-A0A183U9G9-F1
#
_cell.length_a   1.000
_cell.length_b   1.000
_cell.length_c   1.000
_cell.angle_alpha   90.00
_cell.angle_beta   90.00
_cell.angle_gamma   90.00
#
_symmetry.space_group_name_H-M   'P 1'
#
loop_
_entity.id
_entity.type
_entity.pdbx_description
1 polymer ?
#
loop_
_entity_poly.entity_id
_entity_poly.type
_entity_poly.pdbx_seq_one_letter_code
_entity_poly.pdbx_strand_id
1 'polypeptide(L)'
;MANIVEIGLSPGYLKASRHFLNSINPKANPCEDFFEFACGRWVMENKIPDDLSSFGHFAGLREKVSEEMKSECFLSSYLYGISFDYWKISLNMSKKNFHFHCSFDMQNVLRVACL
;
A
#
# COMPACT_ATOMS: atom_id res chain seq x y z
N MET A 1 -10.45 -26.41 24.01
CA MET A 1 -8.98 -26.57 24.01
C MET A 1 -8.45 -25.55 23.02
N ALA A 2 -7.60 -24.62 23.43
CA ALA A 2 -7.00 -23.65 22.50
C ALA A 2 -5.93 -24.39 21.68
N ASN A 3 -6.11 -24.46 20.37
CA ASN A 3 -5.05 -24.93 19.47
C ASN A 3 -3.93 -23.88 19.49
N ILE A 4 -2.80 -24.23 20.10
CA ILE A 4 -1.59 -23.40 20.04
C ILE A 4 -0.95 -23.69 18.69
N VAL A 5 -1.21 -22.82 17.72
CA VAL A 5 -0.50 -22.80 16.45
C VAL A 5 0.83 -22.09 16.69
N GLU A 6 1.95 -22.78 16.51
CA GLU A 6 3.25 -22.11 16.48
C GLU A 6 3.32 -21.21 15.23
N ILE A 7 3.44 -19.91 15.47
CA ILE A 7 3.65 -18.91 14.41
C ILE A 7 5.12 -18.51 14.39
N GLY A 8 5.68 -18.35 13.19
CA GLY A 8 7.05 -17.85 13.04
C GLY A 8 7.16 -16.40 13.54
N LEU A 9 8.11 -16.10 14.43
CA LEU A 9 8.32 -14.74 14.97
C LEU A 9 9.44 -13.97 14.27
N SER A 10 9.70 -14.29 12.99
CA SER A 10 10.72 -13.58 12.22
C SER A 10 10.37 -12.09 12.11
N PRO A 11 11.37 -11.20 12.00
CA PRO A 11 11.12 -9.77 11.80
C PRO A 11 10.22 -9.49 10.59
N GLY A 12 10.36 -10.29 9.52
CA GLY A 12 9.52 -10.23 8.33
C GLY A 12 8.06 -10.57 8.63
N TYR A 13 7.81 -11.65 9.39
CA TYR A 13 6.46 -12.05 9.78
C TYR A 13 5.78 -10.97 10.63
N LEU A 14 6.47 -10.44 11.65
CA LEU A 14 5.91 -9.40 12.50
C LEU A 14 5.61 -8.11 11.72
N LYS A 15 6.45 -7.77 10.75
CA LYS A 15 6.23 -6.62 9.86
C LYS A 15 5.00 -6.82 8.97
N ALA A 16 4.85 -7.99 8.36
CA ALA A 16 3.70 -8.33 7.53
C ALA A 16 2.41 -8.37 8.35
N SER A 17 2.42 -9.04 9.51
CA SER A 17 1.28 -9.12 10.43
C SER A 17 0.78 -7.73 10.84
N ARG A 18 1.68 -6.83 11.24
CA ARG A 18 1.32 -5.44 11.56
C ARG A 18 0.72 -4.70 10.37
N HIS A 19 1.27 -4.90 9.17
CA HIS A 19 0.74 -4.29 7.95
C HIS A 19 -0.72 -4.73 7.68
N PHE A 20 -1.03 -6.01 7.87
CA PHE A 20 -2.40 -6.53 7.76
C PHE A 20 -3.33 -5.94 8.83
N LEU A 21 -2.90 -5.94 10.10
CA LEU A 21 -3.70 -5.41 11.20
C LEU A 21 -4.04 -3.92 11.07
N ASN A 22 -3.19 -3.15 10.39
CA ASN A 22 -3.46 -1.75 10.09
C ASN A 22 -4.45 -1.55 8.93
N SER A 23 -4.74 -2.59 8.16
CA SER A 23 -5.65 -2.50 7.01
C SER A 23 -7.05 -3.03 7.30
N ILE A 24 -7.16 -4.01 8.21
CA ILE A 24 -8.39 -4.73 8.51
C ILE A 24 -9.38 -3.88 9.32
N ASN A 25 -10.65 -3.90 8.91
CA ASN A 25 -11.79 -3.49 9.71
C ASN A 25 -12.48 -4.72 10.33
N PRO A 26 -12.24 -5.03 11.61
CA PRO A 26 -12.80 -6.23 12.25
C PRO A 26 -14.31 -6.15 12.51
N LYS A 27 -14.94 -5.00 12.25
CA LYS A 27 -16.39 -4.81 12.41
C LYS A 27 -17.20 -5.26 11.19
N ALA A 28 -16.55 -5.41 10.04
CA ALA A 28 -17.22 -5.84 8.82
C ALA A 28 -17.26 -7.36 8.73
N ASN A 29 -18.38 -7.90 8.25
CA ASN A 29 -18.53 -9.33 8.04
C ASN A 29 -17.75 -9.74 6.78
N PRO A 30 -16.68 -10.56 6.89
CA PRO A 30 -15.88 -10.97 5.74
C PRO A 30 -16.67 -11.80 4.71
N CYS A 31 -17.83 -12.35 5.08
CA CYS A 31 -18.70 -13.12 4.18
C CYS A 31 -19.72 -12.28 3.42
N GLU A 32 -19.91 -11.04 3.84
CA GLU A 32 -20.80 -10.09 3.15
C GLU A 32 -19.99 -9.10 2.32
N ASP A 33 -18.94 -8.53 2.92
CA ASP A 33 -18.05 -7.59 2.26
C ASP A 33 -16.61 -7.83 2.71
N PHE A 34 -15.94 -8.73 1.99
CA PHE A 34 -14.54 -9.05 2.25
C PHE A 34 -13.62 -7.85 1.98
N PHE A 35 -14.00 -6.93 1.09
CA PHE A 35 -13.23 -5.74 0.79
C PHE A 35 -13.24 -4.79 1.99
N GLU A 36 -14.41 -4.50 2.54
CA GLU A 36 -14.53 -3.67 3.74
C GLU A 36 -13.83 -4.33 4.94
N PHE A 37 -13.95 -5.66 5.11
CA PHE A 37 -13.21 -6.37 6.14
C PHE A 37 -11.69 -6.24 5.98
N ALA A 38 -11.14 -6.52 4.80
CA ALA A 38 -9.69 -6.57 4.61
C ALA A 38 -9.04 -5.18 4.51
N CYS A 39 -9.78 -4.18 4.01
CA CYS A 39 -9.22 -2.91 3.56
C CYS A 39 -9.95 -1.68 4.15
N GLY A 40 -11.07 -1.85 4.85
CA GLY A 40 -11.91 -0.75 5.31
C GLY A 40 -11.17 0.23 6.22
N ARG A 41 -10.28 -0.25 7.10
CA ARG A 41 -9.44 0.65 7.91
C ARG A 41 -8.44 1.41 7.04
N TRP A 42 -7.79 0.72 6.09
CA TRP A 42 -6.82 1.35 5.20
C TRP A 42 -7.44 2.49 4.38
N VAL A 43 -8.65 2.28 3.84
CA VAL A 43 -9.39 3.30 3.07
C VAL A 43 -9.75 4.52 3.94
N MET A 44 -10.09 4.32 5.21
CA MET A 44 -10.36 5.43 6.13
C MET A 44 -9.10 6.26 6.45
N GLU A 45 -7.94 5.60 6.57
CA GLU A 45 -6.68 6.24 6.97
C GLU A 45 -5.90 6.85 5.80
N ASN A 46 -6.17 6.44 4.57
CA ASN A 46 -5.45 6.88 3.38
C ASN A 46 -6.39 7.63 2.44
N LYS A 47 -6.15 8.94 2.24
CA LYS A 47 -6.89 9.72 1.25
C LYS A 47 -6.21 9.62 -0.11
N ILE A 48 -7.00 9.63 -1.18
CA ILE A 48 -6.45 9.69 -2.54
C ILE A 48 -5.82 11.08 -2.73
N PRO A 49 -4.52 11.17 -3.04
CA PRO A 49 -3.87 12.43 -3.38
C PRO A 49 -4.52 13.12 -4.60
N ASP A 50 -4.48 14.45 -4.66
CA ASP A 50 -5.15 15.25 -5.70
C ASP A 50 -4.63 14.98 -7.12
N ASP A 51 -3.39 14.50 -7.24
CA ASP A 51 -2.71 14.15 -8.49
C ASP A 51 -3.02 12.72 -8.96
N LEU A 52 -3.77 11.95 -8.17
CA LEU A 52 -4.09 10.56 -8.47
C LEU A 52 -5.60 10.37 -8.66
N SER A 53 -5.98 9.63 -9.69
CA SER A 53 -7.35 9.12 -9.87
C SER A 53 -7.62 7.87 -9.03
N SER A 54 -6.57 7.22 -8.51
CA SER A 54 -6.72 6.04 -7.69
C SER A 54 -5.54 5.86 -6.76
N PHE A 55 -5.81 5.41 -5.53
CA PHE A 55 -4.77 5.12 -4.55
C PHE A 55 -4.94 3.72 -3.98
N GLY A 56 -3.81 3.04 -3.81
CA GLY A 56 -3.75 1.65 -3.39
C GLY A 56 -2.35 1.33 -2.90
N HIS A 57 -2.17 0.15 -2.32
CA HIS A 57 -0.89 -0.27 -1.76
C HIS A 57 0.26 -0.25 -2.78
N PHE A 58 0.01 -0.67 -4.03
CA PHE A 58 1.01 -0.57 -5.10
C PHE A 58 1.36 0.87 -5.48
N ALA A 59 0.40 1.80 -5.42
CA ALA A 59 0.67 3.22 -5.68
C ALA A 59 1.58 3.81 -4.59
N GLY A 60 1.27 3.56 -3.32
CA GLY A 60 2.12 3.97 -2.21
C GLY A 60 3.50 3.29 -2.22
N LEU A 61 3.58 2.02 -2.62
CA LEU A 61 4.86 1.33 -2.79
C LEU A 61 5.70 1.97 -3.90
N ARG A 62 5.10 2.29 -5.06
CA ARG A 62 5.79 2.95 -6.16
C ARG A 62 6.32 4.32 -5.75
N GLU A 63 5.53 5.09 -5.01
CA GLU A 63 5.94 6.40 -4.48
C GLU A 63 7.15 6.25 -3.56
N LYS A 64 7.09 5.35 -2.58
CA LYS A 64 8.20 5.06 -1.68
C LYS A 64 9.48 4.66 -2.41
N VAL A 65 9.39 3.73 -3.36
CA VAL A 65 10.56 3.30 -4.15
C VAL A 65 11.10 4.47 -4.99
N SER A 66 10.22 5.30 -5.54
CA SER A 66 10.63 6.48 -6.31
C SER A 66 11.31 7.54 -5.44
N GLU A 67 10.88 7.72 -4.19
CA GLU A 67 11.51 8.61 -3.22
C GLU A 67 12.91 8.11 -2.82
N GLU A 68 13.05 6.83 -2.52
CA GLU A 68 14.34 6.21 -2.20
C GLU A 68 15.32 6.35 -3.39
N MET A 69 14.86 6.06 -4.61
CA MET A 69 15.67 6.24 -5.83
C MET A 69 16.06 7.71 -6.05
N LYS A 70 15.15 8.66 -5.78
CA LYS A 70 15.47 10.09 -5.88
C LYS A 70 16.55 10.47 -4.88
N SER A 71 16.47 10.05 -3.61
CA SER A 71 17.51 10.38 -2.63
C SER A 71 18.89 9.88 -3.03
N GLU A 72 18.97 8.66 -3.58
CA GLU A 72 20.23 8.10 -4.08
C GLU A 72 20.72 8.86 -5.34
N CYS A 73 19.80 9.24 -6.23
CA CYS A 73 20.12 10.04 -7.41
C CYS A 73 20.62 11.45 -7.03
N PHE A 74 20.04 12.07 -6.00
CA PHE A 74 20.50 13.36 -5.47
C PHE A 74 21.92 13.27 -4.91
N LEU A 75 22.23 12.21 -4.13
CA LEU A 75 23.60 11.98 -3.62
C LEU A 75 24.60 11.80 -4.77
N SER A 76 24.23 11.04 -5.80
CA SER A 76 25.03 10.89 -7.01
C SER A 76 25.23 12.22 -7.74
N SER A 77 24.20 13.05 -7.87
CA SER A 77 24.31 14.38 -8.50
C SER A 77 25.26 15.32 -7.75
N TYR A 78 25.27 15.25 -6.41
CA TYR A 78 26.19 16.01 -5.56
C TYR A 78 27.64 15.50 -5.68
N LEU A 79 27.81 14.18 -5.83
CA LEU A 79 29.13 13.55 -5.97
C LEU A 79 29.73 13.69 -7.38
N TYR A 80 28.91 13.76 -8.43
CA TYR A 80 29.34 13.82 -9.83
C TYR A 80 29.11 15.18 -10.51
N GLY A 81 28.57 16.18 -9.80
CA GLY A 81 28.41 17.55 -10.29
C GLY A 81 27.48 17.69 -11.49
N ILE A 82 26.52 16.78 -11.67
CA ILE A 82 25.63 16.77 -12.83
C ILE A 82 24.35 17.56 -12.50
N SER A 83 24.25 18.79 -13.00
CA SER A 83 23.03 19.61 -12.92
C SER A 83 21.97 19.05 -13.86
N PHE A 84 20.91 18.44 -13.34
CA PHE A 84 19.77 17.97 -14.15
C PHE A 84 18.47 18.68 -13.77
N ASP A 85 18.12 19.70 -14.57
CA ASP A 85 16.80 20.35 -14.63
C ASP A 85 15.67 19.43 -15.17
N TYR A 86 15.95 18.15 -15.42
CA TYR A 86 15.01 17.23 -16.04
C TYR A 86 13.81 16.85 -15.16
N TRP A 87 13.90 16.98 -13.83
CA TRP A 87 12.76 16.65 -12.96
C TRP A 87 11.63 17.70 -13.01
N LYS A 88 11.94 18.95 -13.43
CA LYS A 88 10.95 20.04 -13.53
C LYS A 88 10.00 19.91 -14.72
N ILE A 89 10.28 19.06 -15.71
CA ILE A 89 9.54 19.04 -16.98
C ILE A 89 8.27 18.16 -16.93
N SER A 90 8.14 17.26 -15.94
CA SER A 90 7.11 16.19 -16.00
C SER A 90 5.88 16.36 -15.08
N LEU A 91 5.72 17.47 -14.36
CA LEU A 91 4.60 17.66 -13.43
C LEU A 91 3.40 18.32 -14.10
N ASN A 92 2.64 17.56 -14.89
CA ASN A 92 1.27 17.95 -15.21
C ASN A 92 0.42 16.76 -15.65
N MET A 93 -0.41 16.16 -14.78
CA MET A 93 -1.50 15.26 -15.22
C MET A 93 -2.76 15.33 -14.33
N SER A 94 -3.73 16.08 -14.85
CA SER A 94 -5.19 15.91 -14.88
C SER A 94 -5.93 15.07 -13.81
N LYS A 95 -6.83 15.75 -13.07
CA LYS A 95 -7.95 15.21 -12.29
C LYS A 95 -8.89 14.33 -13.13
N LYS A 96 -9.19 13.11 -12.68
CA LYS A 96 -10.44 12.34 -12.99
C LYS A 96 -10.75 11.31 -11.89
N ASN A 97 -12.04 11.03 -11.73
CA ASN A 97 -12.73 10.07 -10.86
C ASN A 97 -11.89 9.14 -9.98
N PHE A 98 -12.12 9.27 -8.68
CA PHE A 98 -11.38 8.67 -7.57
C PHE A 98 -11.83 7.22 -7.29
N HIS A 99 -10.90 6.26 -7.34
CA HIS A 99 -11.13 4.86 -6.95
C HIS A 99 -10.03 4.31 -6.03
N PHE A 100 -10.40 3.70 -4.92
CA PHE A 100 -9.44 2.97 -4.08
C PHE A 100 -9.19 1.56 -4.63
N HIS A 101 -7.92 1.15 -4.70
CA HIS A 101 -7.54 -0.22 -5.07
C HIS A 101 -6.92 -0.93 -3.86
N CYS A 102 -7.60 -1.97 -3.37
CA CYS A 102 -6.99 -2.88 -2.40
C CYS A 102 -6.19 -3.96 -3.14
N SER A 103 -4.87 -3.93 -2.98
CA SER A 103 -3.93 -4.76 -3.74
C SER A 103 -3.77 -6.20 -3.23
N PHE A 104 -4.70 -6.66 -2.38
CA PHE A 104 -4.77 -8.08 -2.06
C PHE A 104 -5.28 -8.79 -3.30
N ASP A 105 -4.51 -9.73 -3.82
CA ASP A 105 -4.97 -10.64 -4.85
C ASP A 105 -6.14 -11.46 -4.27
N MET A 106 -7.36 -10.93 -4.42
CA MET A 106 -8.59 -11.42 -3.80
C MET A 106 -9.11 -12.71 -4.45
N GLN A 107 -8.41 -13.26 -5.44
CA GLN A 107 -8.91 -14.43 -6.17
C GLN A 107 -8.93 -15.71 -5.33
N ASN A 108 -8.21 -15.78 -4.20
CA ASN A 108 -8.15 -17.00 -3.37
C ASN A 108 -8.48 -16.82 -1.87
N VAL A 109 -8.76 -15.61 -1.37
CA VAL A 109 -8.93 -15.38 0.08
C VAL A 109 -10.38 -15.53 0.57
N LEU A 110 -11.37 -15.36 -0.32
CA LEU A 110 -12.80 -15.52 0.00
C LEU A 110 -13.14 -16.90 0.59
N ARG A 111 -12.44 -17.97 0.15
CA ARG A 111 -12.67 -19.32 0.70
C ARG A 111 -12.20 -19.48 2.14
N VAL A 112 -11.22 -18.71 2.61
CA VAL A 112 -10.67 -18.84 3.98
C VAL A 112 -11.50 -18.04 4.98
N ALA A 113 -12.16 -16.97 4.53
CA ALA A 113 -12.85 -16.05 5.44
C ALA A 113 -14.25 -16.52 5.88
N CYS A 114 -14.79 -17.57 5.24
CA CYS A 114 -16.17 -18.05 5.42
C CYS A 114 -16.30 -19.56 5.65
N LEU A 115 -15.21 -20.23 6.03
CA LEU A 115 -15.19 -21.64 6.45
C LEU A 115 -15.23 -21.76 7.98
#